data_AF-A0A1X7AEP4-F1
#
_entry.id   AF-A0A1X7AEP4-F1
#
_cell.length_a   1.000
_cell.length_b   1.000
_cell.length_c   1.000
_cell.angle_alpha   90.00
_cell.angle_beta   90.00
_cell.angle_gamma   90.00
#
_symmetry.space_group_name_H-M   'P 1'
#
loop_
_entity.id
_entity.type
_entity.pdbx_description
1 polymer ?
#
loop_
_entity_poly.entity_id
_entity_poly.type
_entity_poly.pdbx_seq_one_letter_code
_entity_poly.pdbx_strand_id
1 'polypeptide(L)'
;MTEEQEKNEILVVNTKMLYLLCYPFTDREAAIESCRKANIEEKDDYKLMTWAEFFQAQREKYITPPKQIDRAEWWDKLEVLPPENWQRGGSFEHFRMMEYWTGTITNQYAKLRCAGGCLYLSKMIDTTDESTWIKLEDFDGLKLLPGDEHEATD
;
A
#
# COMPACT_ATOMS: atom_id res chain seq x y z
N MET A 1 -13.69 -12.92 -8.47
CA MET A 1 -14.32 -11.71 -9.03
C MET A 1 -14.85 -12.08 -10.39
N THR A 2 -16.15 -11.92 -10.65
CA THR A 2 -16.73 -12.11 -11.98
C THR A 2 -16.54 -10.83 -12.81
N GLU A 3 -16.43 -10.94 -14.14
CA GLU A 3 -16.32 -9.80 -15.08
C GLU A 3 -17.44 -8.76 -14.90
N GLU A 4 -18.56 -9.16 -14.28
CA GLU A 4 -19.72 -8.33 -14.00
C GLU A 4 -19.53 -7.39 -12.80
N GLN A 5 -18.61 -7.71 -11.87
CA GLN A 5 -18.28 -6.85 -10.73
C GLN A 5 -17.30 -5.73 -11.09
N GLU A 6 -16.50 -5.91 -12.14
CA GLU A 6 -15.51 -4.91 -12.62
C GLU A 6 -16.16 -3.66 -13.25
N LYS A 7 -17.42 -3.77 -13.70
CA LYS A 7 -18.15 -2.67 -14.37
C LYS A 7 -18.99 -1.79 -13.44
N ASN A 8 -19.06 -2.09 -12.14
CA ASN A 8 -19.89 -1.34 -11.21
C ASN A 8 -19.18 -0.05 -10.76
N GLU A 9 -19.27 1.04 -11.52
CA GLU A 9 -18.69 2.35 -11.17
C GLU A 9 -19.11 2.79 -9.74
N ILE A 10 -18.18 3.34 -8.94
CA ILE A 10 -18.49 3.96 -7.63
C ILE A 10 -18.43 5.47 -7.77
N LEU A 11 -19.34 6.15 -7.08
CA LEU A 11 -19.10 7.53 -6.66
C LEU A 11 -18.13 7.55 -5.47
N VAL A 12 -16.89 7.98 -5.67
CA VAL A 12 -15.92 8.18 -4.56
C VAL A 12 -15.91 9.65 -4.16
N VAL A 13 -16.34 9.93 -2.93
CA VAL A 13 -16.27 11.26 -2.30
C VAL A 13 -14.97 11.36 -1.45
N ASN A 14 -14.29 12.50 -1.60
CA ASN A 14 -12.94 12.93 -1.14
C ASN A 14 -12.12 12.11 -0.11
N THR A 15 -10.80 12.25 -0.29
CA THR A 15 -9.62 11.83 0.50
C THR A 15 -9.61 12.05 2.03
N LYS A 16 -10.68 12.58 2.63
CA LYS A 16 -10.86 12.69 4.09
C LYS A 16 -11.92 11.74 4.66
N MET A 17 -12.83 11.22 3.84
CA MET A 17 -13.82 10.23 4.26
C MET A 17 -14.45 9.58 3.02
N LEU A 18 -14.11 8.32 2.79
CA LEU A 18 -14.65 7.51 1.69
C LEU A 18 -16.12 7.18 1.98
N TYR A 19 -17.05 7.68 1.17
CA TYR A 19 -18.44 7.19 1.14
C TYR A 19 -18.65 6.33 -0.10
N LEU A 20 -19.08 5.09 0.10
CA LEU A 20 -19.35 4.09 -0.94
C LEU A 20 -20.86 4.00 -1.15
N LEU A 21 -21.38 4.59 -2.22
CA LEU A 21 -22.76 4.36 -2.66
C LEU A 21 -22.75 3.20 -3.66
N CYS A 22 -22.89 1.97 -3.16
CA CYS A 22 -23.19 0.80 -3.99
C CYS A 22 -24.66 0.88 -4.43
N TYR A 23 -24.93 1.47 -5.59
CA TYR A 23 -26.24 1.35 -6.23
C TYR A 23 -26.10 0.58 -7.55
N PRO A 24 -26.84 -0.51 -7.76
CA PRO A 24 -26.82 -1.24 -9.02
C PRO A 24 -27.57 -0.43 -10.07
N PHE A 25 -26.91 0.51 -10.73
CA PHE A 25 -27.47 1.17 -11.91
C PHE A 25 -27.19 0.28 -13.13
N THR A 26 -28.26 -0.22 -13.73
CA THR A 26 -28.24 -0.93 -15.02
C THR A 26 -28.07 0.02 -16.22
N ASP A 27 -28.11 1.34 -15.98
CA ASP A 27 -27.97 2.38 -17.00
C ASP A 27 -27.07 3.52 -16.49
N ARG A 28 -25.89 3.61 -17.11
CA ARG A 28 -24.81 4.56 -16.83
C ARG A 28 -25.26 6.02 -16.97
N GLU A 29 -26.02 6.33 -18.02
CA GLU A 29 -26.45 7.71 -18.28
C GLU A 29 -27.48 8.15 -17.23
N ALA A 30 -28.32 7.23 -16.74
CA ALA A 30 -29.26 7.50 -15.67
C ALA A 30 -28.59 7.76 -14.31
N ALA A 31 -27.48 7.07 -14.01
CA ALA A 31 -26.71 7.28 -12.78
C ALA A 31 -25.99 8.64 -12.78
N ILE A 32 -25.33 8.97 -13.90
CA ILE A 32 -24.67 10.27 -14.12
C ILE A 32 -25.71 11.39 -14.06
N GLU A 33 -26.86 11.22 -14.72
CA GLU A 33 -27.96 12.17 -14.69
C GLU A 33 -28.58 12.31 -13.30
N SER A 34 -28.66 11.24 -12.51
CA SER A 34 -29.07 11.30 -11.10
C SER A 34 -28.09 12.09 -10.24
N CYS A 35 -26.78 11.94 -10.45
CA CYS A 35 -25.75 12.74 -9.77
C CYS A 35 -25.86 14.22 -10.15
N ARG A 36 -26.03 14.51 -11.45
CA ARG A 36 -26.27 15.88 -11.95
C ARG A 36 -27.55 16.47 -11.37
N LYS A 37 -28.65 15.72 -11.34
CA LYS A 37 -29.94 16.13 -10.74
C LYS A 37 -29.90 16.32 -9.23
N ALA A 38 -29.03 15.57 -8.53
CA ALA A 38 -28.76 15.75 -7.11
C ALA A 38 -27.86 16.97 -6.81
N ASN A 39 -27.53 17.79 -7.81
CA ASN A 39 -26.62 18.93 -7.70
C ASN A 39 -25.22 18.53 -7.23
N ILE A 40 -24.80 17.30 -7.55
CA ILE A 40 -23.43 16.83 -7.41
C ILE A 40 -22.67 17.34 -8.66
N GLU A 41 -22.54 18.66 -8.81
CA GLU A 41 -21.71 19.31 -9.85
C GLU A 41 -20.23 19.02 -9.57
N GLU A 42 -19.36 18.70 -10.53
CA GLU A 42 -17.90 18.66 -10.27
C GLU A 42 -17.48 19.93 -9.47
N LYS A 43 -17.26 19.75 -8.18
CA LYS A 43 -16.67 20.73 -7.28
C LYS A 43 -15.27 20.22 -7.00
N ASP A 44 -14.35 21.12 -6.67
CA ASP A 44 -12.95 20.79 -6.34
C ASP A 44 -12.79 19.65 -5.30
N ASP A 45 -13.88 19.27 -4.61
CA ASP A 45 -13.94 18.27 -3.54
C ASP A 45 -14.35 16.83 -3.95
N TYR A 46 -14.75 16.51 -5.18
CA TYR A 46 -14.97 15.11 -5.59
C TYR A 46 -14.84 14.87 -7.09
N LYS A 47 -14.53 13.62 -7.45
CA LYS A 47 -14.37 13.16 -8.83
C LYS A 47 -15.11 11.84 -9.02
N LEU A 48 -15.99 11.77 -10.00
CA LEU A 48 -16.56 10.50 -10.46
C LEU A 48 -15.45 9.71 -11.17
N MET A 49 -15.26 8.45 -10.80
CA MET A 49 -14.27 7.59 -11.41
C MET A 49 -14.72 6.13 -11.33
N THR A 50 -14.22 5.30 -12.24
CA THR A 50 -14.40 3.85 -12.20
C THR A 50 -13.60 3.22 -11.05
N TRP A 51 -13.88 1.95 -10.69
CA TRP A 51 -13.04 1.22 -9.73
C TRP A 51 -11.59 1.14 -10.16
N ALA A 52 -11.34 0.89 -11.45
CA ALA A 52 -9.98 0.78 -11.99
C ALA A 52 -9.22 2.10 -11.82
N GLU A 53 -9.86 3.24 -12.14
CA GLU A 53 -9.28 4.56 -11.92
C GLU A 53 -9.08 4.87 -10.43
N PHE A 54 -10.01 4.44 -9.57
CA PHE A 54 -9.88 4.58 -8.12
C PHE A 54 -8.67 3.80 -7.58
N PHE A 55 -8.56 2.51 -7.91
CA PHE A 55 -7.43 1.69 -7.48
C PHE A 55 -6.11 2.20 -8.04
N GLN A 56 -6.08 2.66 -9.29
CA GLN A 56 -4.90 3.29 -9.88
C GLN A 56 -4.51 4.56 -9.10
N ALA A 57 -5.47 5.43 -8.78
CA ALA A 57 -5.21 6.64 -8.00
C ALA A 57 -4.75 6.34 -6.56
N GLN A 58 -5.29 5.29 -5.92
CA GLN A 58 -4.79 4.81 -4.63
C GLN A 58 -3.35 4.35 -4.75
N ARG A 59 -3.02 3.56 -5.78
CA ARG A 59 -1.65 3.07 -6.01
C ARG A 59 -0.68 4.22 -6.24
N GLU A 60 -1.03 5.18 -7.09
CA GLU A 60 -0.20 6.38 -7.32
C GLU A 60 0.01 7.22 -6.06
N LYS A 61 -1.01 7.29 -5.19
CA LYS A 61 -0.93 8.05 -3.93
C LYS A 61 -0.10 7.36 -2.86
N TYR A 62 -0.27 6.04 -2.70
CA TYR A 62 0.24 5.30 -1.55
C TYR A 62 1.52 4.52 -1.85
N ILE A 63 1.72 4.03 -3.07
CA ILE A 63 2.94 3.27 -3.41
C ILE A 63 4.09 4.26 -3.60
N THR A 64 4.94 4.35 -2.58
CA THR A 64 6.09 5.24 -2.55
C THR A 64 7.40 4.48 -2.79
N PRO A 65 8.50 5.18 -3.15
CA PRO A 65 9.83 4.57 -3.15
C PRO A 65 10.18 4.00 -1.75
N PRO A 66 10.97 2.91 -1.68
CA PRO A 66 11.46 2.39 -0.41
C PRO A 66 12.18 3.48 0.39
N LYS A 67 11.90 3.52 1.69
CA LYS A 67 12.54 4.43 2.63
C LYS A 67 13.44 3.64 3.56
N GLN A 68 14.68 4.09 3.72
CA GLN A 68 15.57 3.54 4.73
C GLN A 68 15.09 3.90 6.14
N ILE A 69 15.04 2.88 6.99
CA ILE A 69 14.68 2.99 8.42
C ILE A 69 15.82 2.43 9.27
N ASP A 70 15.76 2.64 10.57
CA ASP A 70 16.71 2.05 11.51
C ASP A 70 16.21 0.71 12.09
N ARG A 71 17.10 0.03 12.81
CA ARG A 71 16.77 -1.22 13.51
C ARG A 71 15.66 -1.07 14.53
N ALA A 72 15.54 0.07 15.21
CA ALA A 72 14.54 0.25 16.25
C ALA A 72 13.12 0.30 15.64
N GLU A 73 12.94 1.04 14.55
CA GLU A 73 11.69 1.11 13.79
C GLU A 73 11.31 -0.27 13.23
N TRP A 74 12.28 -1.06 12.74
CA TRP A 74 12.05 -2.44 12.32
C TRP A 74 11.43 -3.31 13.42
N TRP A 75 12.08 -3.34 14.58
CA TRP A 75 11.67 -4.20 15.70
C TRP A 75 10.34 -3.74 16.31
N ASP A 76 10.13 -2.43 16.44
CA ASP A 76 8.84 -1.87 16.87
C ASP A 76 7.69 -2.38 15.99
N LYS A 77 7.88 -2.39 14.67
CA LYS A 77 6.85 -2.82 13.72
C LYS A 77 6.67 -4.33 13.67
N LEU A 78 7.72 -5.10 13.92
CA LEU A 78 7.63 -6.56 14.01
C LEU A 78 6.91 -7.01 15.30
N GLU A 79 7.06 -6.27 16.39
CA GLU A 79 6.54 -6.65 17.71
C GLU A 79 5.16 -6.04 18.03
N VAL A 80 4.75 -4.97 17.35
CA VAL A 80 3.45 -4.31 17.61
C VAL A 80 2.25 -5.18 17.26
N LEU A 81 2.32 -5.93 16.15
CA LEU A 81 1.28 -6.82 15.67
C LEU A 81 1.90 -8.05 15.01
N PRO A 82 1.23 -9.21 15.03
CA PRO A 82 1.69 -10.38 14.30
C PRO A 82 1.97 -10.03 12.82
N PRO A 83 3.13 -10.41 12.27
CA PRO A 83 3.47 -10.11 10.89
C PRO A 83 2.70 -11.02 9.92
N GLU A 84 2.28 -10.46 8.78
CA GLU A 84 1.70 -11.20 7.67
C GLU A 84 2.76 -11.54 6.61
N ASN A 85 2.64 -12.71 5.98
CA ASN A 85 3.55 -13.18 4.93
C ASN A 85 5.03 -13.06 5.30
N TRP A 86 5.36 -13.33 6.57
CA TRP A 86 6.72 -13.23 7.06
C TRP A 86 7.59 -14.31 6.44
N GLN A 87 8.54 -13.89 5.61
CA GLN A 87 9.57 -14.76 5.06
C GLN A 87 10.86 -14.56 5.84
N ARG A 88 11.27 -15.61 6.55
CA ARG A 88 12.50 -15.66 7.34
C ARG A 88 13.39 -16.80 6.86
N GLY A 89 14.68 -16.50 6.70
CA GLY A 89 15.70 -17.46 6.29
C GLY A 89 16.70 -16.83 5.31
N GLY A 90 17.99 -16.92 5.62
CA GLY A 90 19.06 -16.31 4.81
C GLY A 90 19.39 -14.87 5.21
N SER A 91 19.95 -14.10 4.27
CA SER A 91 20.34 -12.70 4.49
C SER A 91 19.19 -11.72 4.32
N PHE A 92 18.14 -12.07 3.58
CA PHE A 92 17.00 -11.21 3.30
C PHE A 92 15.76 -11.72 4.04
N GLU A 93 15.16 -10.84 4.84
CA GLU A 93 13.99 -11.13 5.65
C GLU A 93 12.97 -10.02 5.43
N HIS A 94 11.70 -10.36 5.26
CA HIS A 94 10.65 -9.35 5.09
C HIS A 94 9.31 -9.82 5.62
N PHE A 95 8.48 -8.86 5.98
CA PHE A 95 7.09 -9.09 6.38
C PHE A 95 6.20 -7.90 6.01
N ARG A 96 4.90 -8.11 6.09
CA ARG A 96 3.87 -7.08 5.88
C ARG A 96 3.08 -6.88 7.17
N MET A 97 2.60 -5.67 7.40
CA MET A 97 1.68 -5.41 8.51
C MET A 97 0.34 -6.10 8.25
N MET A 98 -0.34 -6.51 9.32
CA MET A 98 -1.76 -6.92 9.24
C MET A 98 -2.73 -5.73 9.14
N GLU A 99 -2.26 -4.51 9.43
CA GLU A 99 -3.05 -3.30 9.25
C GLU A 99 -2.96 -2.81 7.79
N TYR A 100 -4.11 -2.60 7.16
CA TYR A 100 -4.20 -2.12 5.79
C TYR A 100 -4.72 -0.69 5.79
N TRP A 101 -4.08 0.15 4.99
CA TRP A 101 -4.48 1.56 4.83
C TRP A 101 -5.76 1.69 4.00
N THR A 102 -5.88 0.85 2.98
CA THR A 102 -6.99 0.84 2.03
C THR A 102 -6.91 -0.42 1.19
N GLY A 103 -8.00 -1.17 1.06
CA GLY A 103 -8.06 -2.38 0.24
C GLY A 103 -6.86 -3.31 0.46
N THR A 104 -5.97 -3.36 -0.53
CA THR A 104 -4.78 -4.22 -0.59
C THR A 104 -3.48 -3.52 -0.22
N ILE A 105 -3.53 -2.25 0.17
CA ILE A 105 -2.35 -1.44 0.45
C ILE A 105 -1.95 -1.53 1.92
N THR A 106 -0.70 -1.92 2.19
CA THR A 106 -0.12 -2.00 3.54
C THR A 106 1.38 -1.68 3.53
N ASN A 107 1.97 -1.49 4.71
CA ASN A 107 3.41 -1.37 4.87
C ASN A 107 4.07 -2.75 4.80
N GLN A 108 5.06 -2.88 3.91
CA GLN A 108 6.08 -3.92 3.97
C GLN A 108 7.33 -3.37 4.63
N TYR A 109 7.97 -4.24 5.38
CA TYR A 109 9.25 -4.01 5.99
C TYR A 109 10.19 -5.12 5.46
N ALA A 110 11.37 -4.77 4.95
CA ALA A 110 12.47 -5.70 4.72
C ALA A 110 13.78 -5.38 5.48
N LYS A 111 14.53 -6.43 5.85
CA LYS A 111 15.87 -6.42 6.45
C LYS A 111 16.84 -7.18 5.55
N LEU A 112 18.01 -6.60 5.29
CA LEU A 112 19.12 -7.25 4.59
C LEU A 112 20.39 -7.30 5.45
N ARG A 113 20.81 -8.51 5.81
CA ARG A 113 22.08 -8.77 6.51
C ARG A 113 23.25 -8.59 5.56
N CYS A 114 24.22 -7.77 5.97
CA CYS A 114 25.44 -7.45 5.23
C CYS A 114 26.68 -7.72 6.09
N ALA A 115 27.88 -7.65 5.49
CA ALA A 115 29.14 -7.74 6.21
C ALA A 115 29.31 -6.50 7.11
N GLY A 116 28.93 -6.63 8.38
CA GLY A 116 29.06 -5.57 9.39
C GLY A 116 27.75 -5.11 10.03
N GLY A 117 26.59 -5.62 9.62
CA GLY A 117 25.30 -5.19 10.19
C GLY A 117 24.09 -5.57 9.35
N CYS A 118 22.99 -4.88 9.57
CA CYS A 118 21.76 -5.04 8.79
C CYS A 118 21.29 -3.70 8.22
N LEU A 119 20.79 -3.71 6.98
CA LEU A 119 20.06 -2.60 6.38
C LEU A 119 18.57 -2.85 6.53
N TYR A 120 17.78 -1.79 6.71
CA TYR A 120 16.34 -1.89 6.89
C TYR A 120 15.62 -0.93 5.96
N LEU A 121 14.55 -1.40 5.32
CA LEU A 121 13.69 -0.63 4.44
C LEU A 121 12.23 -0.80 4.86
N SER A 122 11.45 0.27 4.69
CA SER A 122 10.00 0.23 4.68
C SER A 122 9.43 0.80 3.40
N LYS A 123 8.29 0.26 2.96
CA LYS A 123 7.61 0.69 1.76
C LYS A 123 6.13 0.39 1.87
N MET A 124 5.31 1.28 1.35
CA MET A 124 3.90 1.00 1.11
C MET A 124 3.74 0.20 -0.18
N ILE A 125 3.09 -0.95 -0.09
CA ILE A 125 3.00 -1.92 -1.18
C ILE A 125 1.53 -2.29 -1.44
N ASP A 126 1.26 -2.83 -2.62
CA ASP A 126 0.01 -3.50 -2.93
C ASP A 126 0.22 -5.01 -2.74
N THR A 127 -0.52 -5.63 -1.82
CA THR A 127 -0.36 -7.06 -1.51
C THR A 127 -0.78 -7.99 -2.63
N THR A 128 -1.46 -7.47 -3.66
CA THR A 128 -1.84 -8.23 -4.86
C THR A 128 -0.87 -8.07 -6.02
N ASP A 129 0.11 -7.16 -5.93
CA ASP A 129 1.11 -6.93 -6.97
C ASP A 129 2.54 -6.92 -6.42
N GLU A 130 3.20 -8.07 -6.58
CA GLU A 130 4.59 -8.30 -6.16
C GLU A 130 5.59 -7.35 -6.83
N SER A 131 5.26 -6.73 -7.97
CA SER A 131 6.13 -5.73 -8.59
C SER A 131 6.30 -4.48 -7.71
N THR A 132 5.35 -4.22 -6.81
CA THR A 132 5.41 -3.10 -5.86
C THR A 132 6.22 -3.43 -4.60
N TRP A 133 6.55 -4.70 -4.36
CA TRP A 133 7.20 -5.15 -3.12
C TRP A 133 8.67 -4.76 -3.07
N ILE A 134 9.22 -4.72 -1.85
CA ILE A 134 10.65 -4.51 -1.60
C ILE A 134 11.43 -5.74 -2.10
N LYS A 135 12.48 -5.48 -2.87
CA LYS A 135 13.39 -6.47 -3.47
C LYS A 135 14.82 -6.21 -3.03
N LEU A 136 15.71 -7.16 -3.34
CA LEU A 136 17.15 -7.04 -3.03
C LEU A 136 17.79 -5.79 -3.68
N GLU A 137 17.40 -5.48 -4.91
CA GLU A 137 17.88 -4.31 -5.66
C GLU A 137 17.53 -2.97 -4.99
N ASP A 138 16.49 -2.92 -4.16
CA ASP A 138 16.14 -1.70 -3.42
C ASP A 138 17.18 -1.34 -2.34
N PHE A 139 18.08 -2.26 -2.00
CA PHE A 139 19.18 -2.03 -1.06
C PHE A 139 20.46 -1.50 -1.73
N ASP A 140 20.49 -1.43 -3.06
CA ASP A 140 21.69 -1.05 -3.80
C ASP A 140 22.11 0.40 -3.47
N GLY A 141 23.38 0.57 -3.09
CA GLY A 141 23.95 1.86 -2.75
C GLY A 141 23.60 2.39 -1.35
N LEU A 142 22.79 1.67 -0.56
CA LEU A 142 22.53 2.03 0.82
C LEU A 142 23.74 1.76 1.72
N LYS A 143 23.82 2.51 2.83
CA LYS A 143 24.84 2.38 3.85
C LYS A 143 24.19 2.11 5.20
N LEU A 144 24.88 1.39 6.07
CA LEU A 144 24.40 1.15 7.44
C LEU A 144 24.16 2.49 8.14
N LEU A 145 23.06 2.57 8.89
CA LEU A 145 22.82 3.70 9.79
C LEU A 145 23.61 3.47 11.10
N PRO A 146 24.00 4.55 11.81
CA PRO A 146 24.69 4.42 13.09
C PRO A 146 23.85 3.60 14.07
N GLY A 147 24.45 2.55 14.65
CA GLY A 147 23.77 1.65 15.59
C GLY A 147 23.17 0.38 14.97
N ASP A 148 23.16 0.27 13.64
CA ASP A 148 22.80 -0.96 12.92
C ASP A 148 24.03 -1.86 12.63
N GLU A 149 25.19 -1.46 13.14
CA GLU A 149 26.46 -2.18 13.07
C GLU A 149 26.50 -3.33 14.10
N HIS A 150 27.01 -4.49 13.68
CA HIS A 150 27.18 -5.73 14.46
C HIS A 150 25.90 -6.32 15.11
N GLU A 151 25.37 -7.38 14.48
CA GLU A 151 24.83 -8.51 15.25
C GLU A 151 26.02 -9.41 15.60
N ALA A 152 26.40 -9.49 16.87
CA ALA A 152 27.25 -10.57 17.34
C ALA A 152 26.52 -11.89 17.02
N THR A 153 27.14 -12.70 16.16
CA THR A 153 26.72 -14.09 15.96
C THR A 153 27.07 -14.86 17.23
N ASP A 154 26.06 -15.32 17.96
CA ASP A 154 26.19 -16.48 18.85
C ASP A 154 26.32 -17.78 18.03
#